data_AF-A0AAW0NUH7-F1
#
_entry.id   AF-A0AAW0NUH7-F1
#
_cell.length_a   1.000
_cell.length_b   1.000
_cell.length_c   1.000
_cell.angle_alpha   90.00
_cell.angle_beta   90.00
_cell.angle_gamma   90.00
#
_symmetry.space_group_name_H-M   'P 1'
#
loop_
_entity.id
_entity.type
_entity.pdbx_description
1 polymer ?
#
loop_
_entity_poly.entity_id
_entity_poly.type
_entity_poly.pdbx_seq_one_letter_code
_entity_poly.pdbx_strand_id
1 'polypeptide(L)'
;MAASLTQKKELTVKLIIIGNSGVGKSSIMNRYVNHRFSKLYRATVGTDFLSKTETIDGASVTLQIWDTAGTERFQSLGTPLYRGTHCCLLVFDVTSCVSFSALEQWRKEFLIQGEPKDPDSFPFIVVGNKTDLPDREVSSRRAKQWCEQFGAEYFEGSAKDDIDVEKTFLRAAHMGLQQYKKHTLENTGHFQITCKQPRETGNNCQC
;
A
#
# COMPACT_ATOMS: atom_id res chain seq x y z
N MET A 1 -36.00 -24.15 6.52
CA MET A 1 -35.36 -23.03 5.80
C MET A 1 -33.94 -22.89 6.30
N ALA A 2 -32.95 -23.30 5.52
CA ALA A 2 -31.54 -23.12 5.90
C ALA A 2 -31.11 -21.72 5.46
N ALA A 3 -30.78 -20.85 6.41
CA ALA A 3 -30.13 -19.59 6.12
C ALA A 3 -28.76 -19.90 5.49
N SER A 4 -28.59 -19.53 4.23
CA SER A 4 -27.28 -19.54 3.57
C SER A 4 -26.37 -18.58 4.34
N LEU A 5 -25.42 -19.12 5.11
CA LEU A 5 -24.33 -18.37 5.71
C LEU A 5 -23.52 -17.78 4.55
N THR A 6 -23.84 -16.55 4.17
CA THR A 6 -23.04 -15.76 3.24
C THR A 6 -21.68 -15.62 3.90
N GLN A 7 -20.67 -16.36 3.42
CA GLN A 7 -19.29 -16.21 3.86
C GLN A 7 -18.92 -14.74 3.61
N LYS A 8 -18.86 -13.96 4.68
CA LYS A 8 -18.46 -12.56 4.64
C LYS A 8 -16.98 -12.55 4.27
N LYS A 9 -16.68 -12.33 2.99
CA LYS A 9 -15.30 -12.30 2.49
C LYS A 9 -14.50 -11.28 3.29
N GLU A 10 -13.46 -11.72 3.98
CA GLU A 10 -12.58 -10.84 4.74
C GLU A 10 -11.89 -9.86 3.78
N LEU A 11 -12.16 -8.56 3.95
CA LEU A 11 -11.56 -7.52 3.15
C LEU A 11 -10.12 -7.34 3.62
N THR A 12 -9.17 -7.64 2.74
CA THR A 12 -7.75 -7.51 3.04
C THR A 12 -7.13 -6.45 2.13
N VAL A 13 -6.46 -5.47 2.74
CA VAL A 13 -5.77 -4.39 2.03
C VAL A 13 -4.28 -4.48 2.33
N LYS A 14 -3.50 -4.77 1.29
CA LYS A 14 -2.04 -4.76 1.32
C LYS A 14 -1.48 -3.35 1.15
N LEU A 15 -0.74 -2.89 2.15
CA LEU A 15 0.04 -1.66 2.17
C LEU A 15 1.53 -2.02 2.15
N ILE A 16 2.34 -1.29 1.40
CA ILE A 16 3.81 -1.43 1.43
C ILE A 16 4.46 -0.10 1.78
N ILE A 17 5.54 -0.16 2.56
CA ILE A 17 6.33 0.99 2.98
C ILE A 17 7.72 0.84 2.39
N ILE A 18 8.13 1.78 1.53
CA ILE A 18 9.44 1.78 0.87
C ILE A 18 10.13 3.14 1.04
N GLY A 19 11.45 3.15 0.86
CA GLY A 19 12.30 4.31 1.11
C GLY A 19 13.65 3.91 1.69
N ASN A 20 14.60 4.84 1.72
CA ASN A 20 15.98 4.54 2.15
C ASN A 20 16.07 3.89 3.53
N SER A 21 17.16 3.17 3.78
CA SER A 21 17.48 2.69 5.12
C SER A 21 17.60 3.86 6.11
N GLY A 22 17.17 3.65 7.35
CA GLY A 22 17.26 4.67 8.40
C GLY A 22 16.23 5.80 8.38
N VAL A 23 15.35 5.90 7.37
CA VAL A 23 14.31 6.96 7.32
C VAL A 23 13.18 6.75 8.34
N GLY A 24 13.08 5.56 8.93
CA GLY A 24 12.12 5.24 9.99
C GLY A 24 10.84 4.52 9.55
N LYS A 25 10.87 3.77 8.44
CA LYS A 25 9.76 2.94 7.94
C LYS A 25 9.22 1.97 9.00
N SER A 26 10.11 1.14 9.55
CA SER A 26 9.81 0.19 10.63
C SER A 26 9.30 0.88 11.89
N SER A 27 9.81 2.07 12.19
CA SER A 27 9.39 2.86 13.36
C SER A 27 7.96 3.39 13.20
N ILE A 28 7.62 3.92 12.02
CA ILE A 28 6.24 4.38 11.74
C ILE A 28 5.30 3.17 11.75
N MET A 29 5.67 2.05 11.10
CA MET A 29 4.86 0.84 11.10
C MET A 29 4.58 0.32 12.52
N ASN A 30 5.63 0.18 13.33
CA ASN A 30 5.48 -0.26 14.72
C ASN A 30 4.72 0.74 15.58
N ARG A 31 4.87 2.04 15.32
CA ARG A 31 4.09 3.06 16.01
C ARG A 31 2.60 2.88 15.72
N TYR A 32 2.24 2.69 14.47
CA TYR A 32 0.85 2.52 14.06
C TYR A 32 0.19 1.23 14.58
N VAL A 33 0.92 0.10 14.52
CA VAL A 33 0.35 -1.22 14.86
C VAL A 33 0.47 -1.53 16.36
N ASN A 34 1.64 -1.30 16.93
CA ASN A 34 1.98 -1.74 18.28
C ASN A 34 1.98 -0.60 19.31
N HIS A 35 1.74 0.65 18.88
CA HIS A 35 1.86 1.85 19.71
C HIS A 35 3.22 1.96 20.43
N ARG A 36 4.28 1.46 19.77
CA ARG A 36 5.64 1.39 20.32
C ARG A 36 6.64 2.12 19.44
N PHE A 37 7.62 2.73 20.09
CA PHE A 37 8.79 3.32 19.45
C PHE A 37 10.06 2.90 20.19
N SER A 38 11.10 2.58 19.43
CA SER A 38 12.43 2.26 19.94
C SER A 38 13.45 3.24 19.35
N LYS A 39 14.28 3.82 20.22
CA LYS A 39 15.44 4.64 19.80
C LYS A 39 16.60 3.79 19.28
N LEU A 40 16.64 2.51 19.65
CA LEU A 40 17.69 1.59 19.19
C LEU A 40 17.46 1.30 17.72
N TYR A 41 18.34 1.86 16.87
CA TYR A 41 18.36 1.51 15.46
C TYR A 41 18.71 0.03 15.30
N ARG A 42 17.80 -0.72 14.70
CA ARG A 42 18.06 -2.06 14.20
C ARG A 42 17.74 -2.03 12.71
N ALA A 43 18.75 -2.28 11.89
CA ALA A 43 18.53 -2.42 10.46
C ALA A 43 17.56 -3.59 10.22
N THR A 44 16.49 -3.36 9.47
CA THR A 44 15.59 -4.44 9.07
C THR A 44 16.34 -5.35 8.12
N VAL A 45 16.33 -6.65 8.40
CA VAL A 45 16.95 -7.67 7.55
C VAL A 45 15.85 -8.26 6.69
N GLY A 46 15.88 -7.99 5.38
CA GLY A 46 14.85 -8.44 4.45
C GLY A 46 13.56 -7.63 4.57
N THR A 47 12.44 -8.30 4.85
CA THR A 47 11.12 -7.68 5.00
C THR A 47 10.44 -8.09 6.28
N ASP A 48 9.74 -7.15 6.90
CA ASP A 48 8.89 -7.40 8.06
C ASP A 48 7.41 -7.19 7.67
N PHE A 49 6.52 -7.85 8.40
CA PHE A 49 5.09 -7.86 8.12
C PHE A 49 4.30 -7.76 9.42
N LEU A 50 3.39 -6.79 9.47
CA LEU A 50 2.43 -6.64 10.56
C LEU A 50 1.00 -6.56 9.99
N SER A 51 0.04 -7.09 10.75
CA SER A 51 -1.38 -6.97 10.45
C SER A 51 -2.11 -6.13 11.49
N LYS A 52 -3.09 -5.35 11.04
CA LYS A 52 -3.99 -4.58 11.91
C LYS A 52 -5.37 -4.54 11.29
N THR A 53 -6.40 -4.85 12.07
CA THR A 53 -7.79 -4.74 11.59
C THR A 53 -8.33 -3.35 11.93
N GLU A 54 -8.87 -2.67 10.92
CA GLU A 54 -9.47 -1.34 11.05
C GLU A 54 -10.92 -1.36 10.56
N THR A 55 -11.74 -0.45 11.10
CA THR A 55 -13.10 -0.24 10.57
C THR A 55 -13.08 0.96 9.62
N ILE A 56 -13.32 0.70 8.34
CA ILE A 56 -13.22 1.67 7.25
C ILE A 56 -14.55 1.66 6.50
N ASP A 57 -15.23 2.81 6.42
CA ASP A 57 -16.57 2.95 5.83
C ASP A 57 -17.60 1.93 6.38
N GLY A 58 -17.52 1.61 7.67
CA GLY A 58 -18.38 0.60 8.33
C GLY A 58 -18.05 -0.85 7.99
N ALA A 59 -16.99 -1.12 7.22
CA ALA A 59 -16.49 -2.46 6.94
C ALA A 59 -15.25 -2.77 7.77
N SER A 60 -15.16 -4.01 8.27
CA SER A 60 -13.95 -4.53 8.91
C SER A 60 -12.93 -4.87 7.82
N VAL A 61 -11.78 -4.21 7.83
CA VAL A 61 -10.71 -4.36 6.84
C VAL A 61 -9.42 -4.77 7.55
N THR A 62 -8.85 -5.90 7.15
CA THR A 62 -7.55 -6.36 7.63
C THR A 62 -6.46 -5.70 6.79
N LEU A 63 -5.67 -4.82 7.41
CA LEU A 63 -4.50 -4.23 6.80
C LEU A 63 -3.32 -5.19 6.90
N GLN A 64 -2.67 -5.42 5.77
CA GLN A 64 -1.44 -6.19 5.62
C GLN A 64 -0.31 -5.22 5.31
N ILE A 65 0.51 -4.88 6.30
CA ILE A 65 1.50 -3.81 6.20
C ILE A 65 2.87 -4.44 6.06
N TRP A 66 3.52 -4.15 4.93
CA TRP A 66 4.84 -4.67 4.58
C TRP A 66 5.89 -3.58 4.75
N ASP A 67 6.88 -3.81 5.60
CA ASP A 67 8.05 -2.95 5.80
C ASP A 67 9.29 -3.56 5.11
N THR A 68 10.10 -2.71 4.50
CA THR A 68 11.30 -3.10 3.76
C THR A 68 12.58 -2.56 4.39
N ALA A 69 13.73 -3.20 4.14
CA ALA A 69 15.01 -2.80 4.72
C ALA A 69 15.48 -1.38 4.32
N GLY A 70 15.05 -0.89 3.16
CA GLY A 70 15.54 0.33 2.52
C GLY A 70 16.96 0.23 1.97
N THR A 71 17.56 -0.96 1.97
CA THR A 71 18.82 -1.30 1.32
C THR A 71 18.61 -2.13 0.05
N GLU A 72 17.37 -2.53 -0.24
CA GLU A 72 17.00 -3.42 -1.34
C GLU A 72 17.28 -2.87 -2.76
N ARG A 73 17.85 -1.66 -2.90
CA ARG A 73 18.35 -1.11 -4.18
C ARG A 73 19.21 -2.08 -5.00
N PHE A 74 19.76 -3.12 -4.39
CA PHE A 74 20.72 -4.04 -5.01
C PHE A 74 20.48 -5.53 -4.74
N GLN A 75 19.36 -5.95 -4.15
CA GLN A 75 19.11 -7.37 -3.89
C GLN A 75 17.79 -7.81 -4.51
N SER A 76 17.87 -8.86 -5.31
CA SER A 76 16.82 -9.59 -6.04
C SER A 76 15.72 -10.21 -5.15
N LEU A 77 15.44 -9.61 -3.99
CA LEU A 77 14.40 -9.93 -3.03
C LEU A 77 13.28 -8.88 -3.19
N GLY A 78 12.25 -9.00 -4.01
CA GLY A 78 11.82 -10.00 -4.97
C GLY A 78 10.48 -9.46 -5.48
N THR A 79 10.25 -9.54 -6.79
CA THR A 79 8.98 -9.20 -7.47
C THR A 79 7.69 -9.60 -6.70
N PRO A 80 7.63 -10.69 -5.90
CA PRO A 80 6.43 -11.02 -5.11
C PRO A 80 6.03 -9.97 -4.05
N LEU A 81 6.96 -9.18 -3.53
CA LEU A 81 6.67 -8.22 -2.44
C LEU A 81 5.81 -7.05 -2.91
N TYR A 82 6.09 -6.51 -4.11
CA TYR A 82 5.35 -5.36 -4.63
C TYR A 82 4.02 -5.77 -5.26
N ARG A 83 3.94 -6.97 -5.83
CA ARG A 83 2.71 -7.49 -6.44
C ARG A 83 1.54 -7.55 -5.47
N GLY A 84 0.36 -7.17 -5.96
CA GLY A 84 -0.88 -7.15 -5.18
C GLY A 84 -0.92 -6.07 -4.09
N THR A 85 0.01 -5.10 -4.11
CA THR A 85 -0.07 -3.92 -3.25
C THR A 85 -1.24 -3.05 -3.68
N HIS A 86 -2.02 -2.58 -2.71
CA HIS A 86 -3.18 -1.72 -2.96
C HIS A 86 -2.87 -0.24 -2.72
N CYS A 87 -1.88 0.09 -1.88
CA CYS A 87 -1.35 1.43 -1.69
C CYS A 87 0.11 1.38 -1.23
N CYS A 88 0.92 2.33 -1.69
CA CYS A 88 2.36 2.40 -1.41
C CYS A 88 2.69 3.69 -0.64
N LEU A 89 3.39 3.53 0.49
CA LEU A 89 3.93 4.61 1.30
C LEU A 89 5.41 4.83 0.95
N LEU A 90 5.72 5.99 0.39
CA LEU A 90 7.05 6.48 0.08
C LEU A 90 7.58 7.31 1.25
N VAL A 91 8.46 6.76 2.06
CA VAL A 91 8.94 7.41 3.29
C VAL A 91 10.33 7.99 3.10
N PHE A 92 10.51 9.23 3.53
CA PHE A 92 11.81 9.89 3.61
C PHE A 92 11.99 10.58 4.97
N ASP A 93 13.21 10.99 5.25
CA ASP A 93 13.57 11.75 6.44
C ASP A 93 13.63 13.24 6.10
N VAL A 94 12.87 14.09 6.80
CA VAL A 94 12.83 15.53 6.54
C VAL A 94 14.17 16.22 6.74
N THR A 95 15.10 15.62 7.49
CA THR A 95 16.46 16.10 7.70
C THR A 95 17.46 15.51 6.69
N SER A 96 17.00 14.83 5.63
CA SER A 96 17.88 14.25 4.61
C SER A 96 17.35 14.45 3.19
N CYS A 97 17.90 15.44 2.49
CA CYS A 97 17.63 15.72 1.08
C CYS A 97 17.98 14.53 0.16
N VAL A 98 18.98 13.73 0.54
CA VAL A 98 19.36 12.50 -0.16
C VAL A 98 18.25 11.45 -0.08
N SER A 99 17.60 11.32 1.08
CA SER A 99 16.48 10.38 1.24
C SER A 99 15.27 10.78 0.41
N PHE A 100 14.97 12.08 0.31
CA PHE A 100 13.88 12.60 -0.52
C PHE A 100 14.16 12.42 -2.01
N SER A 101 15.37 12.78 -2.46
CA SER A 101 15.76 12.65 -3.88
C SER A 101 15.72 11.19 -4.36
N ALA A 102 15.94 10.24 -3.45
CA ALA A 102 15.88 8.81 -3.75
C ALA A 102 14.46 8.28 -4.02
N LEU A 103 13.40 9.00 -3.59
CA LEU A 103 12.02 8.53 -3.73
C LEU A 103 11.61 8.35 -5.19
N GLU A 104 12.16 9.12 -6.12
CA GLU A 104 11.91 8.95 -7.55
C GLU A 104 12.33 7.56 -8.02
N GLN A 105 13.49 7.08 -7.55
CA GLN A 105 13.98 5.76 -7.91
C GLN A 105 13.13 4.66 -7.25
N TRP A 106 12.76 4.82 -5.98
CA TRP A 106 11.87 3.89 -5.27
C TRP A 106 10.51 3.75 -5.97
N ARG A 107 9.92 4.88 -6.40
CA ARG A 107 8.65 4.88 -7.13
C ARG A 107 8.77 4.16 -8.46
N LYS A 108 9.81 4.46 -9.25
CA LYS A 108 10.07 3.79 -10.55
C LYS A 108 10.24 2.29 -10.38
N GLU A 109 11.03 1.88 -9.39
CA GLU A 109 11.26 0.47 -9.10
C GLU A 109 9.97 -0.25 -8.72
N PHE A 110 9.15 0.35 -7.85
CA PHE A 110 7.85 -0.19 -7.47
C PHE A 110 6.94 -0.37 -8.68
N LEU A 111 6.87 0.61 -9.58
CA LEU A 111 6.02 0.52 -10.78
C LEU A 111 6.50 -0.59 -11.74
N ILE A 112 7.82 -0.75 -11.91
CA ILE A 112 8.41 -1.77 -12.80
C ILE A 112 8.19 -3.18 -12.22
N GLN A 113 8.50 -3.38 -10.94
CA GLN A 113 8.47 -4.72 -10.34
C GLN A 113 7.09 -5.11 -9.82
N GLY A 114 6.28 -4.15 -9.37
CA GLY A 114 4.93 -4.38 -8.84
C GLY A 114 3.89 -4.59 -9.91
N GLU A 115 4.13 -4.07 -11.13
CA GLU A 115 3.24 -4.15 -12.29
C GLU A 115 1.77 -3.85 -11.92
N PRO A 116 1.48 -2.72 -11.23
CA PRO A 116 0.11 -2.39 -10.86
C PRO A 116 -0.74 -2.22 -12.12
N LYS A 117 -1.99 -2.72 -12.08
CA LYS A 117 -2.92 -2.64 -13.21
C LYS A 117 -3.14 -1.22 -13.75
N ASP A 118 -3.18 -0.23 -12.85
CA ASP A 118 -3.32 1.19 -13.20
C ASP A 118 -2.10 1.98 -12.68
N PRO A 119 -0.95 1.99 -13.37
CA PRO A 119 0.27 2.61 -12.87
C PRO A 119 0.15 4.14 -12.70
N ASP A 120 -0.57 4.81 -13.61
CA ASP A 120 -0.72 6.28 -13.61
C ASP A 120 -1.65 6.81 -12.52
N SER A 121 -2.55 5.97 -12.02
CA SER A 121 -3.50 6.32 -10.94
C SER A 121 -3.27 5.49 -9.68
N PHE A 122 -2.12 4.81 -9.58
CA PHE A 122 -1.82 3.98 -8.44
C PHE A 122 -1.71 4.85 -7.16
N PRO A 123 -2.36 4.47 -6.05
CA PRO A 123 -2.38 5.29 -4.85
C PRO A 123 -1.02 5.26 -4.12
N PHE A 124 -0.29 6.36 -4.25
CA PHE A 124 0.91 6.65 -3.48
C PHE A 124 0.62 7.69 -2.39
N ILE A 125 1.22 7.45 -1.21
CA ILE A 125 1.33 8.44 -0.15
C ILE A 125 2.80 8.70 0.12
N VAL A 126 3.21 9.97 0.13
CA VAL A 126 4.57 10.38 0.48
C VAL A 126 4.58 10.84 1.93
N VAL A 127 5.52 10.33 2.73
CA VAL A 127 5.61 10.60 4.16
C VAL A 127 6.97 11.22 4.47
N GLY A 128 6.96 12.48 4.90
CA GLY A 128 8.12 13.13 5.51
C GLY A 128 8.19 12.79 7.00
N ASN A 129 9.02 11.83 7.37
CA ASN A 129 9.18 11.38 8.75
C ASN A 129 10.23 12.20 9.51
N LYS A 130 10.26 12.05 10.83
CA LYS A 130 11.21 12.65 11.78
C LYS A 130 11.07 14.17 11.89
N THR A 131 9.84 14.66 11.84
CA THR A 131 9.53 16.08 12.08
C THR A 131 9.92 16.58 13.48
N ASP A 132 10.18 15.66 14.41
CA ASP A 132 10.69 15.95 15.75
C ASP A 132 12.17 16.35 15.77
N LEU A 133 12.91 16.10 14.69
CA LEU A 133 14.33 16.45 14.61
C LEU A 133 14.51 17.91 14.12
N PRO A 134 15.50 18.63 14.66
CA PRO A 134 15.92 19.92 14.10
C PRO A 134 16.60 19.71 12.73
N ASP A 135 16.98 20.81 12.07
CA ASP A 135 17.78 20.78 10.83
C ASP A 135 17.07 20.17 9.62
N ARG A 136 15.81 20.57 9.41
CA ARG A 136 15.05 20.23 8.20
C ARG A 136 15.78 20.66 6.93
N GLU A 137 16.05 19.70 6.04
CA GLU A 137 16.62 19.92 4.72
C GLU A 137 15.56 19.97 3.60
N VAL A 138 14.38 19.39 3.85
CA VAL A 138 13.30 19.30 2.86
C VAL A 138 12.07 20.06 3.37
N SER A 139 11.73 21.15 2.69
CA SER A 139 10.53 21.92 3.02
C SER A 139 9.26 21.19 2.63
N SER A 140 8.21 21.35 3.42
CA SER A 140 6.88 20.78 3.12
C SER A 140 6.37 21.22 1.75
N ARG A 141 6.67 22.46 1.34
CA ARG A 141 6.31 22.98 0.01
C ARG A 141 6.98 22.19 -1.11
N ARG A 142 8.29 21.91 -1.00
CA ARG A 142 9.04 21.13 -1.99
C ARG A 142 8.49 19.72 -2.12
N ALA A 143 8.20 19.07 -0.98
CA ALA A 143 7.64 17.73 -0.97
C ALA A 143 6.24 17.68 -1.61
N LYS A 144 5.34 18.61 -1.24
CA LYS A 144 4.00 18.74 -1.84
C LYS A 144 4.05 18.94 -3.35
N GLN A 145 4.88 19.86 -3.82
CA GLN A 145 5.05 20.12 -5.26
C GLN A 145 5.54 18.90 -6.05
N TRP A 146 6.35 18.04 -5.43
CA TRP A 146 6.75 16.79 -6.07
C TRP A 146 5.60 15.78 -6.12
N CYS A 147 4.81 15.67 -5.05
CA CYS A 147 3.66 14.77 -4.99
C CYS A 147 2.59 15.11 -6.03
N GLU A 148 2.34 16.41 -6.27
CA GLU A 148 1.40 16.91 -7.27
C GLU A 148 1.71 16.42 -8.69
N GLN A 149 2.97 16.15 -9.02
CA GLN A 149 3.39 15.73 -10.37
C GLN A 149 2.85 14.35 -10.78
N PHE A 150 2.51 13.51 -9.80
CA PHE A 150 2.01 12.16 -10.04
C PHE A 150 0.79 11.82 -9.17
N GLY A 151 0.11 12.84 -8.64
CA GLY A 151 -1.15 12.69 -7.91
C GLY A 151 -1.03 11.99 -6.55
N ALA A 152 0.14 12.04 -5.90
CA ALA A 152 0.31 11.49 -4.56
C ALA A 152 -0.16 12.47 -3.48
N GLU A 153 -0.58 11.92 -2.34
CA GLU A 153 -0.84 12.71 -1.14
C GLU A 153 0.42 12.83 -0.27
N TYR A 154 0.58 13.98 0.38
CA TYR A 154 1.74 14.25 1.24
C TYR A 154 1.33 14.39 2.70
N PHE A 155 2.00 13.62 3.56
CA PHE A 155 1.89 13.71 5.01
C PHE A 155 3.27 13.98 5.62
N GLU A 156 3.27 14.65 6.76
CA GLU A 156 4.43 14.77 7.63
C GLU A 156 4.12 14.07 8.94
N GLY A 157 5.13 13.49 9.59
CA GLY A 157 4.91 12.81 10.85
C GLY A 157 6.18 12.51 11.63
N SER A 158 5.99 12.06 12.86
CA SER A 158 7.06 11.56 13.72
C SER A 158 6.64 10.25 14.36
N ALA A 159 7.34 9.17 14.06
CA ALA A 159 7.17 7.91 14.78
C ALA A 159 7.52 8.03 16.27
N LYS A 160 8.45 8.92 16.62
CA LYS A 160 8.91 9.11 18.00
C LYS A 160 7.84 9.81 18.83
N ASP A 161 7.33 10.93 18.34
CA ASP A 161 6.37 11.79 19.04
C ASP A 161 4.91 11.43 18.72
N ASP A 162 4.70 10.40 17.89
CA ASP A 162 3.38 9.91 17.45
C ASP A 162 2.53 10.96 16.74
N ILE A 163 3.18 11.74 15.87
CA ILE A 163 2.54 12.83 15.13
C ILE A 163 2.09 12.30 13.77
N ASP A 164 0.78 12.41 13.48
CA ASP A 164 0.14 12.10 12.19
C ASP A 164 0.40 10.68 11.64
N VAL A 165 0.88 9.75 12.47
CA VAL A 165 1.12 8.35 12.09
C VAL A 165 -0.21 7.64 11.78
N GLU A 166 -1.16 7.66 12.71
CA GLU A 166 -2.46 7.01 12.53
C GLU A 166 -3.22 7.59 11.32
N LYS A 167 -3.27 8.92 11.23
CA LYS A 167 -3.91 9.64 10.11
C LYS A 167 -3.37 9.19 8.74
N THR A 168 -2.05 9.04 8.63
CA THR A 168 -1.39 8.60 7.40
C THR A 168 -1.81 7.17 7.02
N PHE A 169 -1.83 6.23 7.97
CA PHE A 169 -2.19 4.84 7.71
C PHE A 169 -3.68 4.66 7.43
N LEU A 170 -4.55 5.37 8.15
CA LEU A 170 -5.98 5.37 7.84
C LEU A 170 -6.24 5.92 6.44
N ARG A 171 -5.53 6.95 6.01
CA ARG A 171 -5.64 7.44 4.62
C ARG A 171 -5.17 6.40 3.61
N ALA A 172 -4.01 5.78 3.84
CA ALA A 172 -3.49 4.71 3.00
C ALA A 172 -4.47 3.54 2.89
N ALA A 173 -5.11 3.19 4.00
CA ALA A 173 -6.10 2.13 4.07
C ALA A 173 -7.37 2.45 3.28
N HIS A 174 -7.90 3.68 3.38
CA HIS A 174 -9.03 4.14 2.54
C HIS A 174 -8.67 4.08 1.05
N MET A 175 -7.52 4.63 0.64
CA MET A 175 -7.08 4.63 -0.76
C MET A 175 -6.87 3.19 -1.28
N GLY A 176 -6.24 2.33 -0.48
CA GLY A 176 -6.05 0.93 -0.81
C GLY A 176 -7.36 0.15 -0.92
N LEU A 177 -8.35 0.43 -0.06
CA LEU A 177 -9.67 -0.18 -0.15
C LEU A 177 -10.42 0.26 -1.42
N GLN A 178 -10.31 1.53 -1.80
CA GLN A 178 -10.89 2.04 -3.06
C GLN A 178 -10.26 1.33 -4.27
N GLN A 179 -8.94 1.19 -4.26
CA GLN A 179 -8.21 0.46 -5.30
C GLN A 179 -8.64 -1.01 -5.36
N TYR A 180 -8.73 -1.69 -4.21
CA TYR A 180 -9.23 -3.07 -4.13
C TYR A 180 -10.64 -3.22 -4.73
N LYS A 181 -11.55 -2.31 -4.38
CA LYS A 181 -12.94 -2.33 -4.89
C LYS A 181 -12.98 -2.13 -6.40
N LYS A 182 -12.22 -1.17 -6.94
CA LYS A 182 -12.13 -0.93 -8.40
C LYS A 182 -11.75 -2.21 -9.14
N HIS A 183 -10.68 -2.87 -8.70
CA HIS A 183 -10.17 -4.10 -9.32
C HIS A 183 -11.09 -5.32 -9.14
N THR A 184 -11.83 -5.38 -8.04
CA THR A 184 -12.77 -6.48 -7.80
C THR A 184 -14.04 -6.32 -8.63
N LEU A 185 -14.57 -5.11 -8.75
CA LEU A 185 -15.78 -4.82 -9.54
C LEU A 185 -15.55 -5.06 -11.04
N GLU A 186 -14.41 -4.64 -11.58
CA GLU A 186 -14.03 -4.88 -12.98
C GLU A 186 -13.94 -6.38 -13.30
N ASN A 187 -13.33 -7.16 -12.39
CA ASN A 187 -13.22 -8.62 -12.56
C ASN A 187 -14.59 -9.33 -12.48
N THR A 188 -15.58 -8.75 -11.79
CA THR A 188 -16.93 -9.34 -11.67
C THR A 188 -17.83 -8.96 -12.84
N GLY A 189 -17.58 -7.80 -13.49
CA GLY A 189 -18.33 -7.31 -14.65
C GLY A 189 -18.05 -8.03 -15.97
N HIS A 190 -17.05 -8.91 -16.04
CA HIS A 190 -16.70 -9.68 -17.25
C HIS A 190 -17.16 -11.14 -17.25
N PHE A 191 -17.88 -11.59 -16.22
CA PHE A 191 -18.61 -12.87 -16.26
C PHE A 191 -19.98 -12.68 -16.92
N GLN A 192 -20.02 -12.29 -18.19
CA GLN A 192 -21.15 -12.67 -19.03
C GLN A 192 -21.05 -14.17 -19.25
N ILE A 193 -21.74 -14.93 -18.42
CA ILE A 193 -22.10 -16.32 -18.71
C ILE A 193 -22.97 -16.25 -19.96
N THR A 194 -22.37 -16.33 -21.15
CA THR A 194 -23.09 -16.83 -22.32
C THR A 194 -23.33 -18.31 -22.08
N CYS A 195 -24.32 -18.62 -21.26
CA CYS A 195 -25.01 -19.89 -21.31
C CYS A 195 -25.71 -19.91 -22.67
N LYS A 196 -24.97 -20.26 -23.73
CA LYS A 196 -25.60 -20.79 -24.93
C LYS A 196 -26.24 -22.11 -24.49
N GLN A 197 -27.56 -22.08 -24.32
CA GLN A 197 -28.35 -23.29 -24.20
C GLN A 197 -27.93 -24.25 -25.33
N PRO A 198 -27.70 -25.54 -25.05
CA PRO A 198 -27.54 -26.52 -26.12
C PRO A 198 -28.81 -26.46 -26.97
N ARG A 199 -28.67 -26.20 -28.27
CA ARG A 199 -29.77 -26.41 -29.20
C ARG A 199 -30.05 -27.92 -29.20
N GLU A 200 -31.24 -28.29 -28.75
CA GLU A 200 -31.80 -29.62 -28.96
C GLU A 200 -31.83 -29.87 -30.48
N THR A 201 -30.93 -30.74 -30.96
CA THR A 201 -31.08 -31.32 -32.29
C THR A 201 -32.21 -32.33 -32.18
N GLY A 202 -33.40 -31.94 -32.62
CA GLY A 202 -34.55 -32.81 -32.75
C GLY A 202 -34.20 -34.03 -33.60
N ASN A 203 -34.33 -35.21 -32.97
CA ASN A 203 -34.36 -36.49 -33.65
C ASN A 203 -35.44 -36.48 -34.72
N ASN A 204 -35.05 -36.77 -35.96
CA ASN A 204 -35.98 -37.29 -36.95
C ASN A 204 -35.45 -38.66 -37.40
N CYS A 205 -35.80 -39.69 -36.62
CA CYS A 205 -35.78 -41.06 -37.10
C CYS A 205 -37.00 -41.24 -38.01
N GLN A 206 -36.78 -41.51 -39.29
CA GLN A 206 -37.79 -42.10 -40.16
C GLN A 206 -37.50 -43.59 -40.32
N CYS A 207 -38.58 -44.34 -40.14
CA CYS A 207 -38.73 -45.78 -40.34
C CYS A 207 -38.59 -46.15 -41.82
#